data_AF-A0A7R9YDM6-F1
#
_entry.id   AF-A0A7R9YDM6-F1
#
_cell.length_a   1.000
_cell.length_b   1.000
_cell.length_c   1.000
_cell.angle_alpha   90.00
_cell.angle_beta   90.00
_cell.angle_gamma   90.00
#
_symmetry.space_group_name_H-M   'P 1'
#
loop_
_entity.id
_entity.type
_entity.pdbx_description
1 polymer ?
#
loop_
_entity_poly.entity_id
_entity_poly.type
_entity_poly.pdbx_seq_one_letter_code
_entity_poly.pdbx_strand_id
1 'polypeptide(L)'
;KKLERELQKVKRDLDKARDDEKKIEDQDYGPDNVLLTLREACVAKNVSQYTYEVCLFNEVRQKDSRSSRSYRLGRFDSLQYGDGAEKDTLKSIVYKNGDRCPGKAREAIVDLSCGAENLITSVDEPETCVYHFSLLTPAVCGPPDTSSFPHDGEEL
;
A
#
# COMPACT_ATOMS: atom_id res chain seq x y z
N LYS A 1 22.84 -24.57 -26.35
CA LYS A 1 21.56 -23.92 -26.74
C LYS A 1 20.51 -23.88 -25.61
N LYS A 2 20.04 -24.99 -25.02
CA LYS A 2 19.06 -24.95 -23.90
C LYS A 2 19.66 -24.38 -22.61
N LEU A 3 20.82 -24.90 -22.20
CA LEU A 3 21.53 -24.46 -20.98
C LEU A 3 21.94 -22.98 -21.01
N GLU A 4 22.35 -22.45 -22.17
CA GLU A 4 22.69 -21.02 -22.33
C GLU A 4 21.46 -20.12 -22.16
N ARG A 5 20.29 -20.54 -22.64
CA ARG A 5 19.02 -19.81 -22.46
C ARG A 5 18.60 -19.82 -20.99
N GLU A 6 18.71 -20.96 -20.31
CA GLU A 6 18.47 -21.09 -18.87
C GLU A 6 19.41 -20.17 -18.08
N LEU A 7 20.71 -20.19 -18.38
CA LEU A 7 21.70 -19.31 -17.74
C LEU A 7 21.38 -17.83 -17.96
N GLN A 8 20.95 -17.46 -19.16
CA GLN A 8 20.56 -16.08 -19.47
C GLN A 8 19.30 -15.66 -18.70
N LYS A 9 18.34 -16.58 -18.52
CA LYS A 9 17.14 -16.34 -17.72
C LYS A 9 17.50 -16.13 -16.24
N VAL A 10 18.30 -17.03 -15.67
CA VAL A 10 18.75 -16.94 -14.28
C VAL A 10 19.51 -15.65 -14.01
N LYS A 11 20.39 -15.21 -14.92
CA LYS A 11 21.08 -13.91 -14.79
C LYS A 11 20.11 -12.73 -14.73
N ARG A 12 19.12 -12.69 -15.63
CA ARG A 12 18.10 -11.63 -15.64
C ARG A 12 17.25 -11.63 -14.37
N ASP A 13 16.91 -12.81 -13.87
CA ASP A 13 16.12 -12.93 -12.63
C ASP A 13 16.96 -12.50 -11.40
N LEU A 14 18.26 -12.81 -11.39
CA LEU A 14 19.20 -12.34 -10.36
C LEU A 14 19.37 -10.82 -10.37
N ASP A 15 19.52 -10.22 -11.55
CA ASP A 15 19.65 -8.76 -11.69
C ASP A 15 18.37 -8.06 -11.21
N LYS A 16 17.19 -8.60 -11.56
CA LYS A 16 15.91 -8.08 -11.05
C LYS A 16 15.79 -8.19 -9.53
N ALA A 17 16.18 -9.32 -8.96
CA ALA A 17 16.11 -9.52 -7.51
C ALA A 17 16.98 -8.49 -6.77
N ARG A 18 18.18 -8.19 -7.30
CA ARG A 18 19.07 -7.14 -6.76
C ARG A 18 18.46 -5.74 -6.87
N ASP A 19 17.86 -5.43 -8.02
CA ASP A 19 17.20 -4.14 -8.21
C ASP A 19 16.00 -3.98 -7.26
N ASP A 20 15.26 -5.06 -7.00
CA ASP A 20 14.12 -5.06 -6.09
C ASP A 20 14.55 -4.99 -4.63
N GLU A 21 15.62 -5.69 -4.24
CA GLU A 21 16.28 -5.58 -2.92
C GLU A 21 16.66 -4.14 -2.62
N LYS A 22 17.36 -3.48 -3.55
CA LYS A 22 17.75 -2.08 -3.40
C LYS A 22 16.55 -1.13 -3.24
N LYS A 23 15.46 -1.37 -3.98
CA LYS A 23 14.22 -0.58 -3.79
C LYS A 23 13.58 -0.83 -2.43
N ILE A 24 13.79 -1.99 -1.80
CA ILE A 24 13.34 -2.23 -0.43
C ILE A 24 14.15 -1.36 0.53
N GLU A 25 15.47 -1.35 0.37
CA GLU A 25 16.35 -0.58 1.26
C GLU A 25 16.13 0.93 1.14
N ASP A 26 15.85 1.43 -0.06
CA ASP A 26 15.72 2.86 -0.35
C ASP A 26 14.33 3.45 0.00
N GLN A 27 13.33 2.62 0.30
CA GLN A 27 11.94 3.05 0.49
C GLN A 27 11.54 3.18 1.97
N ASP A 28 10.70 4.18 2.27
CA ASP A 28 10.17 4.41 3.62
C ASP A 28 9.03 3.41 3.94
N TYR A 29 9.28 2.53 4.92
CA TYR A 29 8.32 1.60 5.51
C TYR A 29 7.94 1.97 6.95
N GLY A 30 8.11 3.25 7.31
CA GLY A 30 7.94 3.77 8.65
C GLY A 30 9.08 3.40 9.60
N PRO A 31 8.97 3.81 10.88
CA PRO A 31 9.99 3.57 11.89
C PRO A 31 10.35 2.09 12.00
N ASP A 32 11.65 1.78 12.05
CA ASP A 32 12.18 0.41 12.15
C ASP A 32 11.64 -0.58 11.08
N ASN A 33 11.18 -0.07 9.93
CA ASN A 33 10.57 -0.85 8.84
C ASN A 33 9.37 -1.70 9.28
N VAL A 34 8.64 -1.29 10.33
CA VAL A 34 7.51 -2.06 10.87
C VAL A 34 6.40 -2.32 9.85
N LEU A 35 6.29 -1.50 8.80
CA LEU A 35 5.28 -1.65 7.74
C LEU A 35 5.78 -2.41 6.52
N LEU A 36 7.02 -2.92 6.53
CA LEU A 36 7.60 -3.62 5.38
C LEU A 36 6.76 -4.82 4.93
N THR A 37 6.13 -5.52 5.89
CA THR A 37 5.25 -6.66 5.60
C THR A 37 4.02 -6.29 4.76
N LEU A 38 3.60 -5.02 4.78
CA LEU A 38 2.49 -4.54 3.95
C LEU A 38 2.86 -4.36 2.48
N ARG A 39 4.15 -4.38 2.10
CA ARG A 39 4.57 -4.27 0.69
C ARG A 39 3.95 -5.34 -0.20
N GLU A 40 3.66 -6.51 0.36
CA GLU A 40 3.04 -7.63 -0.36
C GLU A 40 1.50 -7.61 -0.31
N ALA A 41 0.92 -6.69 0.46
CA ALA A 41 -0.52 -6.61 0.65
C ALA A 41 -1.19 -5.78 -0.48
N CYS A 42 -1.98 -6.47 -1.30
CA CYS A 42 -2.88 -5.84 -2.25
C CYS A 42 -4.34 -6.12 -1.86
N VAL A 43 -5.16 -5.07 -1.90
CA VAL A 43 -6.62 -5.17 -1.68
C VAL A 43 -7.35 -4.59 -2.86
N ALA A 44 -8.50 -5.17 -3.19
CA ALA A 44 -9.32 -4.72 -4.30
C ALA A 44 -10.79 -4.54 -3.91
N LYS A 45 -11.45 -3.57 -4.55
CA LYS A 45 -12.88 -3.30 -4.36
C LYS A 45 -13.52 -2.93 -5.69
N ASN A 46 -14.70 -3.49 -5.93
CA ASN A 46 -15.55 -3.12 -7.05
C ASN A 46 -16.46 -1.96 -6.64
N VAL A 47 -16.43 -0.88 -7.42
CA VAL A 47 -17.31 0.28 -7.25
C VAL A 47 -17.84 0.68 -8.62
N SER A 48 -19.17 0.60 -8.80
CA SER A 48 -19.82 0.81 -10.10
C SER A 48 -19.22 -0.11 -11.18
N GLN A 49 -18.67 0.44 -12.26
CA GLN A 49 -18.04 -0.33 -13.34
C GLN A 49 -16.53 -0.54 -13.18
N TYR A 50 -15.93 -0.09 -12.08
CA TYR A 50 -14.48 -0.14 -11.88
C TYR A 50 -14.10 -1.10 -10.75
N THR A 51 -12.99 -1.81 -10.95
CA THR A 51 -12.26 -2.50 -9.90
C THR A 51 -11.05 -1.65 -9.53
N TYR A 52 -10.99 -1.19 -8.30
CA TYR A 52 -9.83 -0.52 -7.76
C TYR A 52 -8.98 -1.50 -6.99
N GLU A 53 -7.67 -1.40 -7.16
CA GLU A 53 -6.67 -2.25 -6.52
C GLU A 53 -5.60 -1.35 -5.91
N VAL A 54 -5.42 -1.47 -4.59
CA VAL A 54 -4.39 -0.78 -3.82
C VAL A 54 -3.37 -1.83 -3.40
N CYS A 55 -2.17 -1.78 -3.97
CA CYS A 55 -1.02 -2.52 -3.45
C CYS A 55 -0.21 -1.57 -2.58
N LEU A 56 -0.25 -1.78 -1.26
CA LEU A 56 0.40 -0.92 -0.30
C LEU A 56 1.90 -0.83 -0.62
N PHE A 57 2.46 0.38 -0.55
CA PHE A 57 3.87 0.64 -0.83
C PHE A 57 4.35 0.33 -2.27
N ASN A 58 3.43 0.11 -3.22
CA ASN A 58 3.75 -0.13 -4.62
C ASN A 58 2.99 0.82 -5.55
N GLU A 59 1.75 0.50 -5.89
CA GLU A 59 0.93 1.33 -6.78
C GLU A 59 -0.57 1.08 -6.60
N VAL A 60 -1.35 2.07 -7.02
CA VAL A 60 -2.82 2.00 -7.06
C VAL A 60 -3.27 1.95 -8.51
N ARG A 61 -4.23 1.06 -8.81
CA ARG A 61 -4.79 0.87 -10.16
C ARG A 61 -6.30 0.92 -10.16
N GLN A 62 -6.84 1.40 -11.27
CA GLN A 62 -8.24 1.28 -11.65
C GLN A 62 -8.32 0.39 -12.90
N LYS A 63 -9.21 -0.59 -12.89
CA LYS A 63 -9.51 -1.46 -14.03
C LYS A 63 -10.99 -1.29 -14.37
N ASP A 64 -11.29 -1.00 -15.63
CA ASP A 64 -12.66 -0.98 -16.13
C ASP A 64 -13.16 -2.43 -16.25
N SER A 65 -14.31 -2.75 -15.67
CA SER A 65 -14.90 -4.09 -15.74
C SER A 65 -15.55 -4.36 -17.10
N ARG A 66 -15.86 -3.31 -17.86
CA ARG A 66 -16.54 -3.39 -19.16
C ARG A 66 -15.58 -3.34 -20.34
N SER A 67 -14.32 -2.99 -20.10
CA SER A 67 -13.30 -2.91 -21.14
C SER A 67 -11.95 -3.43 -20.62
N SER A 68 -11.01 -3.77 -21.49
CA SER A 68 -9.67 -4.16 -21.05
C SER A 68 -8.79 -2.97 -20.64
N ARG A 69 -9.38 -1.79 -20.36
CA ARG A 69 -8.64 -0.59 -19.98
C ARG A 69 -8.30 -0.62 -18.50
N SER A 70 -7.06 -0.26 -18.20
CA SER A 70 -6.57 -0.04 -16.84
C SER A 70 -5.79 1.26 -16.80
N TYR A 71 -5.94 1.99 -15.70
CA TYR A 71 -5.19 3.21 -15.42
C TYR A 71 -4.45 3.05 -14.10
N ARG A 72 -3.16 3.41 -14.08
CA ARG A 72 -2.41 3.63 -12.84
C ARG A 72 -2.87 4.94 -12.22
N LEU A 73 -3.33 4.90 -10.99
CA LEU A 73 -3.74 6.08 -10.24
C LEU A 73 -2.56 6.72 -9.51
N GLY A 74 -1.52 5.96 -9.19
CA GLY A 74 -0.25 6.47 -8.67
C GLY A 74 0.70 5.34 -8.28
N ARG A 75 1.97 5.67 -8.10
CA ARG A 75 2.99 4.86 -7.43
C ARG A 75 3.25 5.42 -6.04
N PHE A 76 3.69 4.58 -5.12
CA PHE A 76 4.08 5.01 -3.79
C PHE A 76 4.99 6.25 -3.87
N ASP A 77 4.65 7.27 -3.08
CA ASP A 77 5.33 8.56 -3.06
C ASP A 77 5.80 8.89 -1.65
N SER A 78 4.88 8.88 -0.68
CA SER A 78 5.20 9.28 0.70
C SER A 78 4.20 8.75 1.73
N LEU A 79 4.63 8.70 2.98
CA LEU A 79 3.80 8.45 4.16
C LEU A 79 3.40 9.78 4.81
N GLN A 80 2.16 9.87 5.30
CA GLN A 80 1.69 11.00 6.08
C GLN A 80 1.31 10.54 7.49
N TYR A 81 1.89 11.21 8.48
CA TYR A 81 1.64 10.95 9.89
C TYR A 81 0.71 12.01 10.48
N GLY A 82 0.15 11.71 11.66
CA GLY A 82 -0.66 12.66 12.40
C GLY A 82 0.14 13.86 12.92
N ASP A 83 -0.56 14.79 13.57
CA ASP A 83 0.05 15.96 14.20
C ASP A 83 0.09 15.82 15.73
N GLY A 84 0.96 16.60 16.37
CA GLY A 84 1.01 16.72 17.83
C GLY A 84 1.31 15.40 18.54
N ALA A 85 0.36 14.89 19.33
CA ALA A 85 0.50 13.64 20.08
C ALA A 85 0.45 12.39 19.19
N GLU A 86 -0.05 12.50 17.96
CA GLU A 86 -0.19 11.39 17.01
C GLU A 86 0.89 11.43 15.90
N LYS A 87 1.99 12.17 16.11
CA LYS A 87 3.07 12.35 15.12
C LYS A 87 3.74 11.06 14.64
N ASP A 88 3.66 10.00 15.43
CA ASP A 88 4.24 8.70 15.12
C ASP A 88 3.16 7.72 14.57
N THR A 89 1.91 8.18 14.46
CA THR A 89 0.79 7.40 13.93
C THR A 89 0.64 7.64 12.44
N LEU A 90 0.82 6.59 11.63
CA LEU A 90 0.57 6.66 10.20
C LEU A 90 -0.93 6.91 9.94
N LYS A 91 -1.24 7.95 9.17
CA LYS A 91 -2.62 8.32 8.81
C LYS A 91 -2.95 7.98 7.37
N SER A 92 -2.03 8.22 6.43
CA SER A 92 -2.28 7.94 5.02
C SER A 92 -1.02 7.63 4.24
N ILE A 93 -1.21 7.00 3.08
CA ILE A 93 -0.16 6.74 2.09
C ILE A 93 -0.51 7.49 0.81
N VAL A 94 0.42 8.29 0.31
CA VAL A 94 0.27 9.09 -0.89
C VAL A 94 0.87 8.36 -2.08
N TYR A 95 0.14 8.37 -3.19
CA TYR A 95 0.55 7.80 -4.47
C TYR A 95 0.47 8.86 -5.57
N LYS A 96 1.58 9.09 -6.27
CA LYS A 96 1.68 10.10 -7.34
C LYS A 96 2.16 9.49 -8.66
N ASN A 97 2.28 10.30 -9.69
CA ASN A 97 2.84 9.88 -10.98
C ASN A 97 2.06 8.72 -11.64
N GLY A 98 0.72 8.78 -11.52
CA GLY A 98 -0.20 7.92 -12.25
C GLY A 98 -0.20 8.19 -13.75
N ASP A 99 -1.05 7.48 -14.48
CA ASP A 99 -1.22 7.67 -15.91
C ASP A 99 -1.78 9.07 -16.21
N ARG A 100 -1.35 9.63 -17.35
CA ARG A 100 -1.69 11.00 -17.75
C ARG A 100 -3.19 11.19 -17.86
N CYS A 101 -3.66 12.27 -17.27
CA CYS A 101 -5.03 12.77 -17.32
C CYS A 101 -5.00 14.20 -17.90
N PRO A 102 -6.10 14.73 -18.47
CA PRO A 102 -6.15 16.13 -18.83
C PRO A 102 -5.74 17.04 -17.65
N GLY A 103 -4.70 17.85 -17.83
CA GLY A 103 -4.20 18.80 -16.84
C GLY A 103 -3.16 18.26 -15.85
N LYS A 104 -3.28 17.02 -15.36
CA LYS A 104 -2.36 16.44 -14.36
C LYS A 104 -2.12 14.94 -14.53
N ALA A 105 -1.11 14.40 -13.87
CA ALA A 105 -1.03 12.96 -13.65
C ALA A 105 -2.12 12.57 -12.63
N ARG A 106 -2.63 11.33 -12.73
CA ARG A 106 -3.49 10.81 -11.66
C ARG A 106 -2.69 10.70 -10.36
N GLU A 107 -3.38 10.93 -9.26
CA GLU A 107 -2.86 10.77 -7.90
C GLU A 107 -3.90 10.06 -7.03
N ALA A 108 -3.44 9.33 -6.03
CA ALA A 108 -4.29 8.67 -5.06
C ALA A 108 -3.79 8.89 -3.62
N ILE A 109 -4.70 9.08 -2.69
CA ILE A 109 -4.44 9.15 -1.26
C ILE A 109 -5.20 8.00 -0.61
N VAL A 110 -4.50 7.21 0.18
CA VAL A 110 -5.08 6.07 0.90
C VAL A 110 -5.04 6.37 2.39
N ASP A 111 -6.19 6.76 2.93
CA ASP A 111 -6.40 7.01 4.34
C ASP A 111 -6.56 5.68 5.09
N LEU A 112 -5.79 5.50 6.16
CA LEU A 112 -5.73 4.27 6.93
C LEU A 112 -6.54 4.41 8.22
N SER A 113 -7.22 3.34 8.60
CA SER A 113 -7.91 3.23 9.88
C SER A 113 -7.74 1.84 10.45
N CYS A 114 -7.67 1.74 11.78
CA CYS A 114 -7.53 0.45 12.44
C CYS A 114 -8.74 -0.45 12.13
N GLY A 115 -8.47 -1.68 11.71
CA GLY A 115 -9.50 -2.69 11.48
C GLY A 115 -8.88 -4.09 11.45
N ALA A 116 -9.72 -5.12 11.60
CA ALA A 116 -9.27 -6.51 11.70
C ALA A 116 -8.67 -7.06 10.39
N GLU A 117 -9.04 -6.48 9.25
CA GLU A 117 -8.67 -6.96 7.92
C GLU A 117 -8.22 -5.80 7.04
N ASN A 118 -7.37 -6.11 6.05
CA ASN A 118 -7.05 -5.17 4.98
C ASN A 118 -8.25 -5.04 4.04
N LEU A 119 -8.97 -3.92 4.09
CA LEU A 119 -10.21 -3.73 3.33
C LEU A 119 -10.41 -2.29 2.88
N ILE A 120 -10.65 -2.08 1.58
CA ILE A 120 -11.09 -0.77 1.06
C ILE A 120 -12.57 -0.59 1.44
N THR A 121 -12.88 0.43 2.24
CA THR A 121 -14.25 0.75 2.68
C THR A 121 -14.93 1.73 1.73
N SER A 122 -14.23 2.77 1.27
CA SER A 122 -14.73 3.75 0.28
C SER A 122 -13.69 4.09 -0.79
N VAL A 123 -14.18 4.58 -1.93
CA VAL A 123 -13.37 5.15 -3.01
C VAL A 123 -14.13 6.37 -3.55
N ASP A 124 -13.46 7.52 -3.53
CA ASP A 124 -14.04 8.81 -3.90
C ASP A 124 -13.11 9.54 -4.88
N GLU A 125 -13.66 10.29 -5.84
CA GLU A 125 -12.90 11.15 -6.76
C GLU A 125 -13.34 12.61 -6.52
N PRO A 126 -12.89 13.25 -5.42
CA PRO A 126 -13.33 14.60 -5.04
C PRO A 126 -12.91 15.66 -6.06
N GLU A 127 -11.75 15.46 -6.70
CA GLU A 127 -11.31 16.24 -7.84
C GLU A 127 -10.98 15.32 -9.00
N THR A 128 -11.22 15.78 -10.23
CA THR A 128 -10.86 15.01 -11.43
C THR A 128 -9.41 14.53 -11.36
N CYS A 129 -9.22 13.21 -11.46
CA CYS A 129 -7.95 12.51 -11.40
C CYS A 129 -7.22 12.53 -10.04
N VAL A 130 -7.90 12.90 -8.96
CA VAL A 130 -7.44 12.72 -7.57
C VAL A 130 -8.40 11.78 -6.88
N TYR A 131 -7.87 10.65 -6.43
CA TYR A 131 -8.67 9.59 -5.83
C TYR A 131 -8.37 9.49 -4.34
N HIS A 132 -9.41 9.37 -3.52
CA HIS A 132 -9.31 9.10 -2.09
C HIS A 132 -9.84 7.71 -1.80
N PHE A 133 -9.08 6.95 -1.02
CA PHE A 133 -9.43 5.61 -0.58
C PHE A 133 -9.47 5.60 0.94
N SER A 134 -10.55 5.08 1.50
CA SER A 134 -10.56 4.70 2.93
C SER A 134 -10.22 3.22 3.03
N LEU A 135 -9.21 2.87 3.82
CA LEU A 135 -8.71 1.50 3.98
C LEU A 135 -8.61 1.13 5.46
N LEU A 136 -9.27 0.03 5.84
CA LEU A 136 -9.06 -0.62 7.12
C LEU A 136 -7.82 -1.51 7.06
N THR A 137 -7.00 -1.49 8.10
CA THR A 137 -5.84 -2.38 8.22
C THR A 137 -5.44 -2.61 9.68
N PRO A 138 -5.03 -3.83 10.07
CA PRO A 138 -4.49 -4.09 11.40
C PRO A 138 -3.15 -3.38 11.64
N ALA A 139 -2.45 -2.96 10.58
CA ALA A 139 -1.12 -2.36 10.69
C ALA A 139 -1.08 -0.99 11.38
N VAL A 140 -2.22 -0.31 11.46
CA VAL A 140 -2.35 0.97 12.18
C VAL A 140 -3.16 0.84 13.47
N CYS A 141 -3.42 -0.39 13.92
CA CYS A 141 -3.98 -0.62 15.24
C CYS A 141 -2.88 -0.44 16.30
N GLY A 142 -3.23 0.23 17.39
CA GLY A 142 -2.34 0.34 18.56
C GLY A 142 -2.04 -1.04 19.17
N PRO A 143 -1.04 -1.11 20.08
CA PRO A 143 -0.81 -2.33 20.83
C PRO A 143 -2.11 -2.78 21.50
N PRO A 144 -2.37 -4.10 21.57
CA PRO A 144 -3.56 -4.59 22.25
C PRO A 144 -3.57 -4.08 23.69
N ASP A 145 -4.72 -3.62 24.16
CA ASP A 145 -4.90 -3.14 25.54
C ASP A 145 -4.58 -4.28 26.53
N THR A 146 -3.34 -4.29 27.03
CA THR A 146 -2.85 -5.30 27.97
C THR A 146 -3.45 -5.15 29.38
N SER A 147 -4.25 -4.11 29.61
CA SER A 147 -4.95 -3.83 30.87
C SER A 147 -6.03 -4.88 31.22
N SER A 148 -6.34 -5.79 30.30
CA SER A 148 -7.37 -6.83 30.47
C SER A 148 -6.82 -8.23 30.76
N PHE A 149 -5.50 -8.42 30.79
CA PHE A 149 -4.92 -9.68 31.24
C PHE A 149 -4.81 -9.69 32.77
N PRO A 150 -5.56 -10.54 33.49
CA PRO A 150 -5.32 -10.71 34.92
C PRO A 150 -3.89 -11.23 35.12
N HIS A 151 -3.14 -10.53 35.98
CA HIS A 151 -1.88 -11.02 36.51
C HIS A 151 -2.18 -12.20 37.45
N ASP A 152 -2.35 -13.38 36.89
CA ASP A 152 -2.32 -14.63 37.66
C ASP A 152 -0.86 -14.94 38.01
N GLY A 153 -0.45 -14.62 39.24
CA GLY A 153 0.75 -15.19 39.83
C GLY A 153 1.57 -14.25 40.69
N GLU A 154 1.19 -14.10 41.96
CA GLU A 154 2.16 -13.91 43.04
C GLU A 154 1.70 -14.78 44.23
N GLU A 155 2.18 -16.02 44.26
CA GLU A 155 2.37 -16.78 45.50
C GLU A 155 3.83 -16.57 45.95
N LEU A 156 4.01 -15.93 47.11
CA LEU A 156 4.97 -16.27 48.18
C LEU A 156 4.79 -15.37 49.40
#